data_AF-A0A2X2VQF3-F1
#
_entry.id   AF-A0A2X2VQF3-F1
#
_cell.length_a   1.000
_cell.length_b   1.000
_cell.length_c   1.000
_cell.angle_alpha   90.00
_cell.angle_beta   90.00
_cell.angle_gamma   90.00
#
_symmetry.space_group_name_H-M   'P 1'
#
loop_
_entity.id
_entity.type
_entity.pdbx_description
1 polymer ?
#
loop_
_entity_poly.entity_id
_entity_poly.type
_entity_poly.pdbx_seq_one_letter_code
_entity_poly.pdbx_strand_id
1 'polypeptide(L)'
;MGGCNVFNIERYATEDGRGIRTVVFLKGCSLRCRWCANPESQRAGTEVLVKTNVCISCARCSVLCPEKAISYKEGYGYITDQSKCRQCGVCIRECYADAREIMGRKYNEDELLAEILKDRQYYGMSGGGVTFSGGEPLYYSEIIGAIGEQMHRRGYNTLVETCGHVPQKALEDINGRVDYIYYDFKQIDSEKHKELTGVDNTLILSNLEWLCGHYNGELSVRYPYIPGCNDDEASINGFFRYIKSLNHISEIVFLPYHRLGLPKYQGLGRAYEMGNMPSLKKADLSFLVQRAEGFGLEIKIQ
;
A
#
# COMPACT_ATOMS: atom_id res chain seq x y z
N MET A 1 -21.58 11.33 6.29
CA MET A 1 -21.19 10.14 5.50
C MET A 1 -19.83 10.41 4.90
N GLY A 2 -18.78 9.79 5.45
CA GLY A 2 -17.42 9.94 4.96
C GLY A 2 -17.24 9.24 3.61
N GLY A 3 -16.39 9.79 2.74
CA GLY A 3 -15.98 9.15 1.50
C GLY A 3 -14.50 8.78 1.55
N CYS A 4 -14.08 7.84 0.71
CA CYS A 4 -12.67 7.51 0.54
C CYS A 4 -12.14 7.98 -0.82
N ASN A 5 -10.81 8.01 -0.97
CA ASN A 5 -10.16 8.36 -2.23
C ASN A 5 -9.35 7.17 -2.72
N VAL A 6 -9.74 6.59 -3.85
CA VAL A 6 -9.19 5.36 -4.42
C VAL A 6 -8.42 5.71 -5.68
N PHE A 7 -7.14 5.33 -5.77
CA PHE A 7 -6.33 5.58 -6.97
C PHE A 7 -6.30 4.41 -7.95
N ASN A 8 -6.57 3.20 -7.49
CA ASN A 8 -6.66 2.02 -8.35
C ASN A 8 -7.61 0.98 -7.74
N ILE A 9 -8.28 0.20 -8.61
CA ILE A 9 -9.01 -1.00 -8.22
C ILE A 9 -8.51 -2.11 -9.12
N GLU A 10 -7.74 -3.02 -8.54
CA GLU A 10 -7.24 -4.19 -9.24
C GLU A 10 -8.21 -5.35 -9.04
N ARG A 11 -8.59 -5.99 -10.14
CA ARG A 11 -9.53 -7.10 -10.14
C ARG A 11 -8.78 -8.39 -10.37
N TYR A 12 -9.29 -9.47 -9.77
CA TYR A 12 -8.77 -10.83 -9.93
C TYR A 12 -7.36 -11.05 -9.37
N ALA A 13 -6.97 -10.28 -8.35
CA ALA A 13 -5.66 -10.44 -7.70
C ALA A 13 -5.58 -11.77 -6.94
N THR A 14 -4.39 -12.38 -6.95
CA THR A 14 -4.11 -13.67 -6.29
C THR A 14 -3.00 -13.59 -5.25
N GLU A 15 -2.29 -12.47 -5.16
CA GLU A 15 -1.15 -12.29 -4.26
C GLU A 15 -1.52 -11.48 -3.00
N ASP A 16 -2.61 -10.72 -3.02
CA ASP A 16 -3.03 -9.81 -1.94
C ASP A 16 -3.95 -10.48 -0.91
N GLY A 17 -3.77 -11.79 -0.68
CA GLY A 17 -4.54 -12.62 0.26
C GLY A 17 -5.06 -13.91 -0.36
N ARG A 18 -5.76 -14.71 0.46
CA ARG A 18 -6.33 -15.99 0.02
C ARG A 18 -7.47 -15.79 -0.99
N GLY A 19 -7.54 -16.68 -1.98
CA GLY A 19 -8.56 -16.68 -3.03
C GLY A 19 -8.38 -15.55 -4.06
N ILE A 20 -9.35 -15.40 -4.94
CA ILE A 20 -9.42 -14.30 -5.92
C ILE A 20 -9.96 -13.06 -5.22
N ARG A 21 -9.27 -11.93 -5.38
CA ARG A 21 -9.58 -10.69 -4.65
C ARG A 21 -9.75 -9.50 -5.57
N THR A 22 -10.61 -8.57 -5.13
CA THR A 22 -10.55 -7.18 -5.61
C THR A 22 -9.72 -6.37 -4.63
N VAL A 23 -8.65 -5.75 -5.12
CA VAL A 23 -7.77 -4.90 -4.31
C VAL A 23 -8.13 -3.44 -4.55
N VAL A 24 -8.55 -2.77 -3.49
CA VAL A 24 -8.90 -1.36 -3.48
C VAL A 24 -7.70 -0.58 -2.95
N PHE A 25 -7.02 0.14 -3.84
CA PHE A 25 -5.85 0.93 -3.48
C PHE A 25 -6.24 2.38 -3.12
N LEU A 26 -6.15 2.69 -1.83
CA LEU A 26 -6.57 3.94 -1.20
C LEU A 26 -5.44 4.98 -1.14
N LYS A 27 -5.79 6.26 -1.11
CA LYS A 27 -4.86 7.40 -1.02
C LYS A 27 -4.71 7.93 0.39
N GLY A 28 -3.57 8.55 0.66
CA GLY A 28 -3.13 9.03 1.96
C GLY A 28 -2.25 8.00 2.65
N CYS A 29 -1.06 8.40 3.09
CA CYS A 29 -0.19 7.62 3.97
C CYS A 29 0.70 8.59 4.74
N SER A 30 0.94 8.36 6.04
CA SER A 30 1.88 9.17 6.84
C SER A 30 3.32 8.86 6.49
N LEU A 31 3.61 7.64 6.06
CA LEU A 31 4.96 7.19 5.76
C LEU A 31 5.44 7.70 4.39
N ARG A 32 6.76 7.84 4.28
CA ARG A 32 7.55 8.20 3.09
C ARG A 32 8.68 7.19 2.93
N CYS A 33 8.33 5.90 2.91
CA CYS A 33 9.30 4.82 2.75
C CYS A 33 10.17 5.06 1.50
N ARG A 34 11.49 4.98 1.63
CA ARG A 34 12.44 5.14 0.50
C ARG A 34 12.14 4.20 -0.67
N TRP A 35 11.57 3.02 -0.38
CA TRP A 35 11.21 1.96 -1.31
C TRP A 35 9.72 1.88 -1.67
N CYS A 36 8.93 2.93 -1.42
CA CYS A 36 7.48 2.90 -1.62
C CYS A 36 7.11 2.47 -3.05
N ALA A 37 6.26 1.44 -3.19
CA ALA A 37 5.81 0.97 -4.51
C ALA A 37 4.71 1.87 -5.11
N ASN A 38 4.04 2.69 -4.29
CA ASN A 38 2.87 3.48 -4.65
C ASN A 38 3.04 4.95 -4.20
N PRO A 39 4.02 5.71 -4.71
CA PRO A 39 4.22 7.11 -4.31
C PRO A 39 3.00 8.02 -4.54
N GLU A 40 2.14 7.69 -5.50
CA GLU A 40 0.87 8.35 -5.78
C GLU A 40 -0.18 8.16 -4.68
N SER A 41 0.01 7.19 -3.78
CA SER A 41 -0.85 6.98 -2.61
C SER A 41 -0.44 7.86 -1.43
N GLN A 42 0.77 8.42 -1.39
CA GLN A 42 1.28 9.14 -0.21
C GLN A 42 0.48 10.39 0.15
N ARG A 43 -0.01 11.11 -0.86
CA ARG A 43 -0.88 12.28 -0.66
C ARG A 43 -2.34 11.85 -0.66
N ALA A 44 -3.12 12.38 0.27
CA ALA A 44 -4.57 12.11 0.36
C ALA A 44 -5.35 12.71 -0.83
N GLY A 45 -4.90 13.84 -1.36
CA GLY A 45 -5.51 14.51 -2.52
C GLY A 45 -5.15 13.88 -3.86
N THR A 46 -6.02 14.07 -4.85
CA THR A 46 -5.85 13.58 -6.22
C THR A 46 -4.64 14.21 -6.92
N GLU A 47 -3.87 13.38 -7.64
CA GLU A 47 -2.69 13.82 -8.40
C GLU A 47 -2.80 13.41 -9.87
N VAL A 48 -2.12 14.12 -10.77
CA VAL A 48 -1.97 13.69 -12.17
C VAL A 48 -0.62 13.02 -12.37
N LEU A 49 -0.63 11.76 -12.75
CA LEU A 49 0.57 10.96 -13.04
C LEU A 49 0.79 10.85 -14.55
N VAL A 50 2.06 10.81 -14.96
CA VAL A 50 2.47 10.53 -16.35
C VAL A 50 3.10 9.13 -16.46
N LYS A 51 2.60 8.30 -17.37
CA LYS A 51 3.27 7.08 -17.84
C LYS A 51 4.40 7.49 -18.78
N THR A 52 5.59 7.68 -18.23
CA THR A 52 6.76 8.24 -18.96
C THR A 52 7.19 7.38 -20.14
N ASN A 53 7.05 6.06 -20.04
CA ASN A 53 7.31 5.10 -21.11
C ASN A 53 6.30 5.18 -22.27
N VAL A 54 5.16 5.83 -22.08
CA VAL A 54 4.11 6.00 -23.09
C VAL A 54 4.13 7.42 -23.67
N CYS A 55 4.60 8.41 -22.91
CA CYS A 55 4.63 9.81 -23.32
C CYS A 55 5.56 10.05 -24.52
N ILE A 56 5.00 10.58 -25.62
CA ILE A 56 5.77 10.94 -26.83
C ILE A 56 6.39 12.34 -26.79
N SER A 57 6.38 13.02 -25.64
CA SER A 57 7.00 14.33 -25.41
C SER A 57 6.57 15.46 -26.38
N CYS A 58 5.34 15.44 -26.90
CA CYS A 58 4.84 16.42 -27.87
C CYS A 58 4.49 17.82 -27.31
N ALA A 59 4.74 18.08 -26.03
CA ALA A 59 4.43 19.34 -25.32
C ALA A 59 2.95 19.78 -25.24
N ARG A 60 2.02 19.14 -25.96
CA ARG A 60 0.59 19.54 -26.04
C ARG A 60 -0.06 19.74 -24.68
N CYS A 61 0.21 18.85 -23.73
CA CYS A 61 -0.33 18.93 -22.37
C CYS A 61 0.11 20.20 -21.61
N SER A 62 1.33 20.70 -21.86
CA SER A 62 1.85 21.95 -21.30
C SER A 62 1.11 23.16 -21.89
N VAL A 63 0.94 23.18 -23.22
CA VAL A 63 0.27 24.27 -23.96
C VAL A 63 -1.21 24.40 -23.56
N LEU A 64 -1.92 23.28 -23.42
CA LEU A 64 -3.36 23.26 -23.13
C LEU A 64 -3.70 23.40 -21.65
N CYS A 65 -2.72 23.37 -20.74
CA CYS A 65 -3.00 23.43 -19.31
C CYS A 65 -3.46 24.84 -18.90
N PRO A 66 -4.73 25.03 -18.47
CA PRO A 66 -5.21 26.37 -18.11
C PRO A 66 -4.47 26.96 -16.91
N GLU A 67 -4.04 26.11 -15.98
CA GLU A 67 -3.31 26.52 -14.76
C GLU A 67 -1.81 26.71 -14.99
N LYS A 68 -1.30 26.45 -16.21
CA LYS A 68 0.15 26.38 -16.50
C LYS A 68 0.90 25.48 -15.50
N ALA A 69 0.24 24.41 -15.07
CA ALA A 69 0.73 23.48 -14.06
C ALA A 69 1.61 22.37 -14.66
N ILE A 70 1.91 22.39 -15.95
CA ILE A 70 2.70 21.36 -16.62
C ILE A 70 3.92 22.02 -17.24
N SER A 71 5.11 21.49 -16.95
CA SER A 71 6.37 21.98 -17.50
C SER A 71 7.33 20.83 -17.78
N TYR A 72 8.25 21.03 -18.70
CA TYR A 72 9.34 20.08 -18.93
C TYR A 72 10.31 20.11 -17.75
N LYS A 73 10.63 18.93 -17.21
CA LYS A 73 11.63 18.73 -16.16
C LYS A 73 12.68 17.76 -16.71
N GLU A 74 13.93 18.20 -16.72
CA GLU A 74 15.05 17.38 -17.19
C GLU A 74 15.12 16.04 -16.46
N GLY A 75 15.29 14.95 -17.21
CA GLY A 75 15.27 13.58 -16.69
C GLY A 75 13.89 12.97 -16.42
N TYR A 76 12.81 13.77 -16.44
CA TYR A 76 11.44 13.29 -16.14
C TYR A 76 10.43 13.53 -17.28
N GLY A 77 10.67 14.52 -18.14
CA GLY A 77 9.74 14.93 -19.20
C GLY A 77 8.70 15.95 -18.72
N TYR A 78 7.52 15.98 -19.35
CA TYR A 78 6.46 16.94 -19.00
C TYR A 78 5.71 16.51 -17.75
N ILE A 79 6.06 17.08 -16.59
CA ILE A 79 5.50 16.74 -15.28
C ILE A 79 4.46 17.78 -14.84
N THR A 80 3.45 17.31 -14.09
CA THR A 80 2.46 18.18 -13.45
C THR A 80 2.92 18.65 -12.07
N ASP A 81 2.98 19.96 -11.88
CA ASP A 81 3.02 20.61 -10.58
C ASP A 81 1.64 20.46 -9.91
N GLN A 82 1.58 19.55 -8.95
CA GLN A 82 0.36 19.20 -8.23
C GLN A 82 -0.15 20.35 -7.34
N SER A 83 0.70 21.32 -6.99
CA SER A 83 0.29 22.48 -6.19
C SER A 83 -0.51 23.52 -6.99
N LYS A 84 -0.34 23.52 -8.33
CA LYS A 84 -1.05 24.41 -9.27
C LYS A 84 -2.19 23.70 -9.99
N CYS A 85 -2.13 22.38 -10.11
CA CYS A 85 -3.10 21.63 -10.87
C CYS A 85 -4.47 21.55 -10.16
N ARG A 86 -5.52 22.12 -10.78
CA ARG A 86 -6.91 21.93 -10.32
C ARG A 86 -7.58 20.62 -10.77
N GLN A 87 -6.79 19.66 -11.26
CA GLN A 87 -7.23 18.36 -11.75
C GLN A 87 -8.37 18.39 -12.80
N CYS A 88 -8.41 19.39 -13.70
CA CYS A 88 -9.49 19.55 -14.70
C CYS A 88 -9.54 18.47 -15.81
N GLY A 89 -8.52 17.62 -15.91
CA GLY A 89 -8.44 16.51 -16.87
C GLY A 89 -8.22 16.90 -18.33
N VAL A 90 -8.05 18.17 -18.69
CA VAL A 90 -7.79 18.59 -20.08
C VAL A 90 -6.55 17.90 -20.65
N CYS A 91 -5.45 17.89 -19.88
CA CYS A 91 -4.20 17.23 -20.27
C CYS A 91 -4.29 15.70 -20.42
N ILE A 92 -5.40 15.09 -19.98
CA ILE A 92 -5.66 13.66 -20.10
C ILE A 92 -6.50 13.41 -21.34
N ARG A 93 -7.66 14.08 -21.47
CA ARG A 93 -8.56 13.94 -22.62
C ARG A 93 -7.91 14.32 -23.95
N GLU A 94 -6.97 15.26 -23.92
CA GLU A 94 -6.25 15.75 -25.11
C GLU A 94 -4.90 15.04 -25.32
N CYS A 95 -4.60 13.98 -24.55
CA CYS A 95 -3.34 13.25 -24.68
C CYS A 95 -3.45 12.16 -25.75
N TYR A 96 -2.82 12.37 -26.89
CA TYR A 96 -2.83 11.39 -27.99
C TYR A 96 -2.25 10.02 -27.65
N ALA A 97 -1.38 9.95 -26.64
CA ALA A 97 -0.71 8.72 -26.23
C ALA A 97 -1.37 8.05 -25.02
N ASP A 98 -2.44 8.63 -24.45
CA ASP A 98 -3.05 8.16 -23.18
C ASP A 98 -2.03 8.00 -22.03
N ALA A 99 -1.01 8.86 -22.05
CA ALA A 99 0.12 8.82 -21.14
C ALA A 99 -0.15 9.53 -19.80
N ARG A 100 -1.32 10.14 -19.60
CA ARG A 100 -1.65 10.92 -18.41
C ARG A 100 -2.87 10.36 -17.72
N GLU A 101 -2.85 10.32 -16.39
CA GLU A 101 -3.89 9.69 -15.59
C GLU A 101 -4.15 10.47 -14.30
N ILE A 102 -5.42 10.52 -13.87
CA ILE A 102 -5.82 11.04 -12.57
C ILE A 102 -5.70 9.91 -11.54
N MET A 103 -4.81 10.08 -10.58
CA MET A 103 -4.60 9.19 -9.45
C MET A 103 -5.43 9.66 -8.26
N GLY A 104 -6.65 9.13 -8.17
CA GLY A 104 -7.60 9.39 -7.07
C GLY A 104 -8.98 9.76 -7.57
N ARG A 105 -9.94 8.89 -7.29
CA ARG A 105 -11.37 9.10 -7.43
C ARG A 105 -12.04 8.96 -6.06
N LYS A 106 -12.91 9.92 -5.74
CA LYS A 106 -13.72 9.84 -4.52
C LYS A 106 -14.84 8.81 -4.69
N TYR A 107 -15.05 8.00 -3.67
CA TYR A 107 -16.15 7.07 -3.55
C TYR A 107 -16.85 7.29 -2.21
N ASN A 108 -18.17 7.20 -2.20
CA ASN A 108 -18.90 6.89 -0.96
C ASN A 108 -18.98 5.37 -0.74
N GLU A 109 -19.55 4.96 0.39
CA GLU A 109 -19.71 3.55 0.77
C GLU A 109 -20.45 2.72 -0.29
N ASP A 110 -21.63 3.19 -0.72
CA ASP A 110 -22.48 2.48 -1.67
C ASP A 110 -21.80 2.32 -3.04
N GLU A 111 -21.15 3.38 -3.52
CA GLU A 111 -20.42 3.38 -4.80
C GLU A 111 -19.24 2.40 -4.76
N LEU A 112 -18.47 2.39 -3.67
CA LEU A 112 -17.32 1.50 -3.54
C LEU A 112 -17.77 0.04 -3.38
N LEU A 113 -18.79 -0.21 -2.55
CA LEU A 113 -19.36 -1.54 -2.38
C LEU A 113 -19.91 -2.08 -3.71
N ALA A 114 -20.62 -1.26 -4.49
CA ALA A 114 -21.11 -1.66 -5.80
C ALA A 114 -19.97 -2.03 -6.76
N GLU A 115 -18.84 -1.32 -6.71
CA GLU A 115 -17.66 -1.62 -7.52
C GLU A 115 -17.00 -2.94 -7.11
N ILE A 116 -16.88 -3.21 -5.81
CA ILE A 116 -16.35 -4.45 -5.23
C ILE A 116 -17.23 -5.66 -5.58
N LEU A 117 -18.56 -5.51 -5.50
CA LEU A 117 -19.51 -6.60 -5.71
C LEU A 117 -19.69 -7.02 -7.18
N LYS A 118 -19.04 -6.33 -8.12
CA LYS A 118 -18.96 -6.77 -9.53
C LYS A 118 -18.25 -8.13 -9.65
N ASP A 119 -17.30 -8.45 -8.76
CA ASP A 119 -16.51 -9.69 -8.83
C ASP A 119 -17.01 -10.78 -7.87
N ARG A 120 -18.21 -10.62 -7.31
CA ARG A 120 -18.77 -11.51 -6.27
C ARG A 120 -18.83 -13.00 -6.63
N GLN A 121 -18.97 -13.31 -7.92
CA GLN A 121 -19.00 -14.69 -8.40
C GLN A 121 -17.65 -15.38 -8.16
N TYR A 122 -16.55 -14.66 -8.36
CA TYR A 122 -15.20 -15.18 -8.16
C TYR A 122 -14.91 -15.41 -6.68
N TYR A 123 -15.36 -14.49 -5.81
CA TYR A 123 -15.22 -14.65 -4.37
C TYR A 123 -15.86 -15.95 -3.88
N GLY A 124 -17.08 -16.24 -4.33
CA GLY A 124 -17.81 -17.46 -3.97
C GLY A 124 -17.14 -18.74 -4.47
N MET A 125 -16.42 -18.69 -5.60
CA MET A 125 -15.71 -19.85 -6.15
C MET A 125 -14.37 -20.10 -5.44
N SER A 126 -13.64 -19.04 -5.06
CA SER A 126 -12.28 -19.15 -4.54
C SER A 126 -12.19 -19.05 -3.01
N GLY A 127 -13.28 -18.74 -2.31
CA GLY A 127 -13.24 -18.30 -0.91
C GLY A 127 -12.53 -16.96 -0.73
N GLY A 128 -12.62 -16.09 -1.75
CA GLY A 128 -11.95 -14.79 -1.80
C GLY A 128 -12.84 -13.63 -1.34
N GLY A 129 -12.51 -12.42 -1.78
CA GLY A 129 -13.22 -11.22 -1.34
C GLY A 129 -12.50 -9.92 -1.67
N VAL A 130 -12.47 -8.97 -0.73
CA VAL A 130 -11.87 -7.64 -0.95
C VAL A 130 -10.61 -7.45 -0.11
N THR A 131 -9.58 -6.85 -0.70
CA THR A 131 -8.41 -6.31 0.02
C THR A 131 -8.42 -4.79 -0.04
N PHE A 132 -8.21 -4.13 1.08
CA PHE A 132 -7.95 -2.70 1.15
C PHE A 132 -6.45 -2.49 1.33
N SER A 133 -5.81 -1.81 0.37
CA SER A 133 -4.36 -1.56 0.32
C SER A 133 -4.07 -0.14 -0.21
N GLY A 134 -2.85 0.15 -0.66
CA GLY A 134 -2.46 1.40 -1.33
C GLY A 134 -1.57 2.30 -0.50
N GLY A 135 -2.16 3.28 0.16
CA GLY A 135 -1.50 4.13 1.14
C GLY A 135 -1.60 3.51 2.53
N GLU A 136 -2.25 4.21 3.45
CA GLU A 136 -2.70 3.68 4.74
C GLU A 136 -4.23 3.55 4.70
N PRO A 137 -4.78 2.35 4.39
CA PRO A 137 -6.22 2.12 4.28
C PRO A 137 -7.00 2.54 5.52
N LEU A 138 -6.42 2.41 6.71
CA LEU A 138 -7.09 2.69 7.97
C LEU A 138 -7.33 4.20 8.22
N TYR A 139 -6.89 5.09 7.33
CA TYR A 139 -7.43 6.46 7.27
C TYR A 139 -8.92 6.51 6.91
N TYR A 140 -9.45 5.41 6.37
CA TYR A 140 -10.84 5.22 5.99
C TYR A 140 -11.46 4.04 6.75
N SER A 141 -11.07 3.83 8.01
CA SER A 141 -11.50 2.70 8.83
C SER A 141 -13.02 2.56 8.96
N GLU A 142 -13.76 3.66 9.09
CA GLU A 142 -15.22 3.64 9.22
C GLU A 142 -15.92 3.00 8.01
N ILE A 143 -15.58 3.47 6.80
CA ILE A 143 -16.15 2.93 5.54
C ILE A 143 -15.66 1.50 5.27
N ILE A 144 -14.41 1.18 5.62
CA ILE A 144 -13.87 -0.18 5.51
C ILE A 144 -14.64 -1.13 6.44
N GLY A 145 -14.89 -0.74 7.69
CA GLY A 145 -15.67 -1.52 8.64
C GLY A 145 -17.11 -1.74 8.16
N ALA A 146 -17.77 -0.70 7.65
CA ALA A 146 -19.12 -0.81 7.11
C ALA A 146 -19.21 -1.74 5.89
N ILE A 147 -18.26 -1.64 4.96
CA ILE A 147 -18.15 -2.57 3.84
C ILE A 147 -17.86 -3.99 4.34
N GLY A 148 -17.00 -4.14 5.36
CA GLY A 148 -16.69 -5.41 5.99
C GLY A 148 -17.94 -6.15 6.46
N GLU A 149 -18.81 -5.47 7.21
CA GLU A 149 -20.10 -6.03 7.64
C GLU A 149 -20.98 -6.47 6.45
N GLN A 150 -20.98 -5.71 5.36
CA GLN A 150 -21.75 -6.04 4.16
C GLN A 150 -21.17 -7.25 3.41
N MET A 151 -19.84 -7.39 3.38
CA MET A 151 -19.16 -8.54 2.78
C MET A 151 -19.44 -9.81 3.60
N HIS A 152 -19.34 -9.72 4.93
CA HIS A 152 -19.64 -10.83 5.85
C HIS A 152 -21.07 -11.33 5.74
N ARG A 153 -22.07 -10.43 5.67
CA ARG A 153 -23.48 -10.81 5.45
C ARG A 153 -23.70 -11.60 4.16
N ARG A 154 -22.77 -11.52 3.20
CA ARG A 154 -22.81 -12.22 1.90
C ARG A 154 -21.88 -13.43 1.85
N GLY A 155 -21.17 -13.72 2.95
CA GLY A 155 -20.22 -14.83 3.02
C GLY A 155 -18.90 -14.59 2.28
N TYR A 156 -18.52 -13.31 2.06
CA TYR A 156 -17.25 -12.95 1.44
C TYR A 156 -16.26 -12.41 2.46
N ASN A 157 -14.98 -12.70 2.26
CA ASN A 157 -13.95 -12.28 3.20
C ASN A 157 -13.39 -10.89 2.89
N THR A 158 -12.67 -10.35 3.87
CA THR A 158 -12.14 -8.99 3.87
C THR A 158 -10.72 -9.01 4.42
N LEU A 159 -9.84 -8.23 3.79
CA LEU A 159 -8.45 -8.10 4.18
C LEU A 159 -8.06 -6.63 4.21
N VAL A 160 -7.30 -6.23 5.22
CA VAL A 160 -6.67 -4.91 5.28
C VAL A 160 -5.16 -5.05 5.31
N GLU A 161 -4.48 -4.33 4.43
CA GLU A 161 -3.04 -4.13 4.48
C GLU A 161 -2.73 -2.79 5.12
N THR A 162 -1.99 -2.77 6.23
CA THR A 162 -1.76 -1.53 6.98
C THR A 162 -0.29 -1.42 7.42
N CYS A 163 0.22 -0.19 7.48
CA CYS A 163 1.48 0.09 8.17
C CYS A 163 1.27 0.41 9.65
N GLY A 164 0.02 0.50 10.10
CA GLY A 164 -0.33 0.65 11.51
C GLY A 164 -0.09 2.03 12.10
N HIS A 165 0.30 3.02 11.30
CA HIS A 165 0.50 4.39 11.78
C HIS A 165 -0.81 5.18 11.77
N VAL A 166 -1.74 4.76 12.63
CA VAL A 166 -3.09 5.32 12.77
C VAL A 166 -3.49 5.47 14.24
N PRO A 167 -4.47 6.33 14.58
CA PRO A 167 -5.06 6.29 15.91
C PRO A 167 -5.66 4.91 16.20
N GLN A 168 -5.53 4.42 17.43
CA GLN A 168 -6.09 3.12 17.84
C GLN A 168 -7.57 2.94 17.46
N LYS A 169 -8.35 4.03 17.48
CA LYS A 169 -9.76 4.04 17.06
C LYS A 169 -9.98 3.42 15.68
N ALA A 170 -9.04 3.58 14.75
CA ALA A 170 -9.13 3.00 13.42
C ALA A 170 -9.04 1.46 13.43
N LEU A 171 -8.31 0.88 14.40
CA LEU A 171 -8.25 -0.56 14.62
C LEU A 171 -9.54 -1.08 15.27
N GLU A 172 -10.09 -0.32 16.21
CA GLU A 172 -11.39 -0.62 16.83
C GLU A 172 -12.52 -0.63 15.80
N ASP A 173 -12.48 0.27 14.83
CA ASP A 173 -13.49 0.36 13.77
C ASP A 173 -13.53 -0.89 12.87
N ILE A 174 -12.42 -1.59 12.71
CA ILE A 174 -12.34 -2.80 11.88
C ILE A 174 -12.38 -4.10 12.68
N ASN A 175 -12.19 -4.05 14.01
CA ASN A 175 -12.18 -5.25 14.84
C ASN A 175 -13.55 -5.95 14.81
N GLY A 176 -13.55 -7.24 14.48
CA GLY A 176 -14.77 -8.04 14.30
C GLY A 176 -15.53 -7.76 12.99
N ARG A 177 -15.01 -6.90 12.12
CA ARG A 177 -15.59 -6.56 10.80
C ARG A 177 -14.66 -6.86 9.63
N VAL A 178 -13.39 -7.12 9.92
CA VAL A 178 -12.38 -7.56 8.96
C VAL A 178 -11.88 -8.95 9.37
N ASP A 179 -11.61 -9.82 8.39
CA ASP A 179 -11.16 -11.20 8.64
C ASP A 179 -9.64 -11.29 8.78
N TYR A 180 -8.91 -10.61 7.88
CA TYR A 180 -7.47 -10.70 7.76
C TYR A 180 -6.80 -9.33 7.88
N ILE A 181 -5.73 -9.24 8.66
CA ILE A 181 -4.85 -8.08 8.68
C ILE A 181 -3.46 -8.49 8.23
N TYR A 182 -2.95 -7.81 7.20
CA TYR A 182 -1.56 -7.83 6.79
C TYR A 182 -0.88 -6.58 7.34
N TYR A 183 -0.10 -6.76 8.40
CA TYR A 183 0.55 -5.68 9.14
C TYR A 183 2.01 -5.53 8.72
N ASP A 184 2.36 -4.40 8.12
CA ASP A 184 3.72 -4.15 7.64
C ASP A 184 4.65 -3.68 8.76
N PHE A 185 5.58 -4.54 9.15
CA PHE A 185 6.72 -4.21 9.99
C PHE A 185 7.93 -3.79 9.14
N LYS A 186 8.47 -2.59 9.37
CA LYS A 186 9.52 -2.03 8.49
C LYS A 186 10.91 -1.97 9.14
N GLN A 187 10.99 -1.62 10.42
CA GLN A 187 12.27 -1.48 11.13
C GLN A 187 11.97 -1.46 12.64
N ILE A 188 12.79 -2.18 13.44
CA ILE A 188 12.64 -2.28 14.90
C ILE A 188 13.22 -1.06 15.61
N ASP A 189 14.33 -0.52 15.10
CA ASP A 189 14.96 0.67 15.65
C ASP A 189 14.19 1.93 15.25
N SER A 190 13.76 2.70 16.25
CA SER A 190 12.88 3.86 16.07
C SER A 190 13.51 4.98 15.24
N GLU A 191 14.79 5.27 15.47
CA GLU A 191 15.51 6.32 14.73
C GLU A 191 15.76 5.90 13.28
N LYS A 192 16.21 4.66 13.04
CA LYS A 192 16.30 4.11 11.68
C LYS A 192 14.93 4.10 10.98
N HIS A 193 13.86 3.74 11.68
CA HIS A 193 12.52 3.74 11.10
C HIS A 193 12.13 5.15 10.63
N LYS A 194 12.40 6.17 11.45
CA LYS A 194 12.16 7.58 11.11
C LYS A 194 13.02 8.05 9.95
N GLU A 195 14.28 7.67 9.90
CA GLU A 195 15.18 7.99 8.79
C GLU A 195 14.72 7.38 7.45
N LEU A 196 14.16 6.17 7.49
CA LEU A 196 13.76 5.40 6.31
C LEU A 196 12.33 5.68 5.85
N THR A 197 11.46 6.11 6.75
CA THR A 197 10.01 6.23 6.48
C THR A 197 9.41 7.57 6.87
N GLY A 198 10.17 8.47 7.49
CA GLY A 198 9.74 9.81 7.89
C GLY A 198 9.03 9.91 9.24
N VAL A 199 8.70 8.80 9.90
CA VAL A 199 8.07 8.76 11.24
C VAL A 199 8.71 7.68 12.10
N ASP A 200 8.69 7.81 13.42
CA ASP A 200 9.11 6.73 14.31
C ASP A 200 8.10 5.57 14.33
N ASN A 201 8.47 4.45 14.93
CA ASN A 201 7.64 3.24 14.97
C ASN A 201 6.87 3.09 16.29
N THR A 202 6.91 4.03 17.24
CA THR A 202 6.33 3.85 18.58
C THR A 202 4.83 3.56 18.51
N LEU A 203 4.09 4.36 17.75
CA LEU A 203 2.64 4.16 17.53
C LEU A 203 2.36 2.85 16.77
N ILE A 204 3.21 2.51 15.80
CA ILE A 204 3.08 1.30 14.98
C ILE A 204 3.27 0.05 15.86
N LEU A 205 4.27 0.01 16.72
CA LEU A 205 4.50 -1.14 17.61
C LEU A 205 3.38 -1.25 18.66
N SER A 206 2.96 -0.13 19.24
CA SER A 206 1.84 -0.10 20.21
C SER A 206 0.52 -0.59 19.59
N ASN A 207 0.25 -0.23 18.34
CA ASN A 207 -0.94 -0.68 17.62
C ASN A 207 -0.88 -2.18 17.27
N LEU A 208 0.30 -2.70 16.93
CA LEU A 208 0.48 -4.13 16.69
C LEU A 208 0.26 -4.93 17.98
N GLU A 209 0.81 -4.47 19.10
CA GLU A 209 0.58 -5.05 20.43
C GLU A 209 -0.91 -5.03 20.81
N TRP A 210 -1.60 -3.92 20.50
CA TRP A 210 -3.05 -3.84 20.72
C TRP A 210 -3.81 -4.88 19.90
N LEU A 211 -3.49 -5.04 18.61
CA LEU A 211 -4.11 -6.06 17.75
C LEU A 211 -3.84 -7.47 18.30
N CYS A 212 -2.62 -7.78 18.72
CA CYS A 212 -2.29 -9.07 19.33
C CYS A 212 -3.11 -9.38 20.59
N GLY A 213 -3.57 -8.36 21.32
CA GLY A 213 -4.40 -8.52 22.52
C GLY A 213 -5.92 -8.46 22.30
N HIS A 214 -6.39 -7.91 21.18
CA HIS A 214 -7.82 -7.54 21.01
C HIS A 214 -8.44 -7.95 19.68
N TYR A 215 -7.63 -8.17 18.64
CA TYR A 215 -8.14 -8.58 17.34
C TYR A 215 -8.54 -10.05 17.38
N ASN A 216 -9.65 -10.40 16.75
CA ASN A 216 -10.17 -11.77 16.74
C ASN A 216 -9.94 -12.49 15.40
N GLY A 217 -9.47 -11.78 14.38
CA GLY A 217 -9.22 -12.34 13.05
C GLY A 217 -7.79 -12.87 12.88
N GLU A 218 -7.44 -13.23 11.66
CA GLU A 218 -6.08 -13.68 11.34
C GLU A 218 -5.15 -12.46 11.14
N LEU A 219 -4.10 -12.38 11.97
CA LEU A 219 -3.09 -11.32 11.92
C LEU A 219 -1.77 -11.87 11.37
N SER A 220 -1.39 -11.41 10.17
CA SER A 220 -0.09 -11.72 9.58
C SER A 220 0.82 -10.50 9.65
N VAL A 221 2.06 -10.69 10.12
CA VAL A 221 3.06 -9.63 10.14
C VAL A 221 3.99 -9.81 8.94
N ARG A 222 4.10 -8.76 8.12
CA ARG A 222 4.92 -8.74 6.91
C ARG A 222 6.17 -7.91 7.11
N TYR A 223 7.31 -8.44 6.68
CA TYR A 223 8.60 -7.78 6.70
C TYR A 223 9.10 -7.58 5.27
N PRO A 224 8.96 -6.37 4.69
CA PRO A 224 9.64 -6.03 3.45
C PRO A 224 11.15 -6.06 3.69
N TYR A 225 11.86 -6.99 3.05
CA TYR A 225 13.32 -7.10 3.14
C TYR A 225 13.95 -6.16 2.13
N ILE A 226 14.55 -5.08 2.63
CA ILE A 226 15.05 -3.96 1.84
C ILE A 226 16.58 -3.84 2.04
N PRO A 227 17.38 -4.19 1.01
CA PRO A 227 18.82 -4.08 1.07
C PRO A 227 19.33 -2.69 1.48
N GLY A 228 20.29 -2.66 2.40
CA GLY A 228 20.88 -1.44 2.96
C GLY A 228 19.96 -0.64 3.90
N CYS A 229 18.76 -1.12 4.21
CA CYS A 229 17.79 -0.41 5.05
C CYS A 229 17.44 -1.21 6.31
N ASN A 230 17.09 -2.48 6.15
CA ASN A 230 16.64 -3.34 7.25
C ASN A 230 17.09 -4.81 7.07
N ASP A 231 18.12 -5.02 6.25
CA ASP A 231 18.70 -6.32 5.94
C ASP A 231 19.87 -6.71 6.87
N ASP A 232 20.29 -5.79 7.75
CA ASP A 232 21.33 -6.04 8.73
C ASP A 232 20.88 -7.02 9.83
N GLU A 233 21.85 -7.73 10.41
CA GLU A 233 21.59 -8.76 11.41
C GLU A 233 20.90 -8.22 12.67
N ALA A 234 21.22 -7.00 13.09
CA ALA A 234 20.59 -6.42 14.28
C ALA A 234 19.09 -6.13 14.02
N SER A 235 18.76 -5.62 12.83
CA SER A 235 17.37 -5.41 12.40
C SER A 235 16.58 -6.72 12.35
N ILE A 236 17.12 -7.75 11.69
CA ILE A 236 16.44 -9.04 11.52
C ILE A 236 16.28 -9.78 12.86
N ASN A 237 17.35 -9.92 13.63
CA ASN A 237 17.29 -10.59 14.93
C ASN A 237 16.44 -9.80 15.93
N GLY A 238 16.44 -8.47 15.83
CA GLY A 238 15.56 -7.59 16.61
C GLY A 238 14.08 -7.85 16.29
N PHE A 239 13.73 -7.92 15.01
CA PHE A 239 12.38 -8.29 14.57
C PHE A 239 11.97 -9.67 15.09
N PHE A 240 12.81 -10.70 14.94
CA PHE A 240 12.48 -12.05 15.44
C PHE A 240 12.25 -12.08 16.96
N ARG A 241 13.09 -11.41 17.75
CA ARG A 241 12.88 -11.30 19.21
C ARG A 241 11.57 -10.60 19.55
N TYR A 242 11.28 -9.50 18.84
CA TYR A 242 10.05 -8.75 19.05
C TYR A 242 8.82 -9.58 18.72
N ILE A 243 8.76 -10.20 17.54
CA ILE A 243 7.64 -11.02 17.10
C ILE A 243 7.41 -12.22 18.00
N LYS A 244 8.49 -12.88 18.46
CA LYS A 244 8.40 -13.99 19.43
C LYS A 244 7.77 -13.57 20.76
N SER A 245 7.88 -12.30 21.14
CA SER A 245 7.28 -11.78 22.37
C SER A 245 5.77 -11.54 22.26
N LEU A 246 5.24 -11.50 21.03
CA LEU A 246 3.83 -11.26 20.76
C LEU A 246 3.07 -12.58 20.66
N ASN A 247 1.84 -12.57 21.15
CA ASN A 247 0.89 -13.66 20.97
C ASN A 247 -0.01 -13.38 19.75
N HIS A 248 -0.74 -14.38 19.26
CA HIS A 248 -1.80 -14.23 18.25
C HIS A 248 -1.35 -13.86 16.81
N ILE A 249 -0.05 -13.87 16.51
CA ILE A 249 0.42 -13.76 15.12
C ILE A 249 0.20 -15.09 14.41
N SER A 250 -0.61 -15.06 13.36
CA SER A 250 -0.98 -16.24 12.56
C SER A 250 0.10 -16.60 11.55
N GLU A 251 0.82 -15.60 11.03
CA GLU A 251 1.84 -15.80 10.00
C GLU A 251 2.88 -14.68 10.01
N ILE A 252 4.12 -15.04 9.70
CA ILE A 252 5.22 -14.10 9.50
C ILE A 252 5.68 -14.23 8.05
N VAL A 253 5.60 -13.15 7.28
CA VAL A 253 5.90 -13.15 5.84
C VAL A 253 7.02 -12.19 5.52
N PHE A 254 8.08 -12.66 4.87
CA PHE A 254 9.12 -11.81 4.30
C PHE A 254 8.83 -11.53 2.83
N LEU A 255 8.95 -10.26 2.43
CA LEU A 255 8.70 -9.81 1.06
C LEU A 255 10.03 -9.34 0.44
N PRO A 256 10.52 -9.96 -0.64
CA PRO A 256 11.69 -9.49 -1.38
C PRO A 256 11.43 -8.10 -1.95
N TYR A 257 12.42 -7.21 -1.83
CA TYR A 257 12.37 -5.89 -2.45
C TYR A 257 12.16 -5.97 -3.97
N HIS A 258 11.30 -5.09 -4.50
CA HIS A 258 11.07 -4.92 -5.93
C HIS A 258 11.06 -3.44 -6.34
N ARG A 259 11.31 -3.15 -7.63
CA ARG A 259 11.39 -1.78 -8.18
C ARG A 259 10.09 -1.29 -8.84
N LEU A 260 8.95 -1.90 -8.54
CA LEU A 260 7.67 -1.58 -9.20
C LEU A 260 7.23 -0.12 -9.02
N GLY A 261 7.71 0.58 -7.98
CA GLY A 261 7.42 2.01 -7.76
C GLY A 261 8.18 2.97 -8.68
N LEU A 262 9.31 2.56 -9.26
CA LEU A 262 10.22 3.47 -9.99
C LEU A 262 9.52 4.23 -11.14
N PRO A 263 8.73 3.58 -12.02
CA PRO A 263 8.02 4.31 -13.09
C PRO A 263 7.04 5.36 -12.56
N LYS A 264 6.44 5.11 -11.38
CA LYS A 264 5.48 6.04 -10.75
C LYS A 264 6.19 7.26 -10.17
N TYR A 265 7.36 7.08 -9.54
CA TYR A 265 8.23 8.19 -9.12
C TYR A 265 8.63 9.07 -10.31
N GLN A 266 9.05 8.45 -11.42
CA GLN A 266 9.37 9.16 -12.65
C GLN A 266 8.16 9.95 -13.18
N GLY A 267 6.98 9.33 -13.22
CA GLY A 267 5.73 9.94 -13.65
C GLY A 267 5.22 11.10 -12.79
N LEU A 268 5.62 11.14 -11.52
CA LEU A 268 5.32 12.22 -10.58
C LEU A 268 6.43 13.27 -10.53
N GLY A 269 7.53 13.07 -11.25
CA GLY A 269 8.71 13.95 -11.20
C GLY A 269 9.44 13.92 -9.85
N ARG A 270 9.36 12.82 -9.11
CA ARG A 270 9.96 12.64 -7.78
C ARG A 270 11.21 11.77 -7.89
N ALA A 271 12.23 12.08 -7.09
CA ALA A 271 13.42 11.24 -7.00
C ALA A 271 13.10 9.92 -6.30
N TYR A 272 13.62 8.80 -6.82
CA TYR A 272 13.50 7.49 -6.20
C TYR A 272 14.76 7.20 -5.37
N GLU A 273 14.58 7.00 -4.06
CA GLU A 273 15.70 7.01 -3.10
C GLU A 273 16.50 5.71 -3.06
N MET A 274 15.96 4.59 -3.57
CA MET A 274 16.67 3.30 -3.62
C MET A 274 17.65 3.19 -4.81
N GLY A 275 17.82 4.25 -5.61
CA GLY A 275 18.79 4.30 -6.70
C GLY A 275 18.70 3.10 -7.66
N ASN A 276 19.84 2.41 -7.84
CA ASN A 276 20.00 1.28 -8.75
C ASN A 276 19.86 -0.11 -8.09
N MET A 277 19.39 -0.17 -6.85
CA MET A 277 19.22 -1.45 -6.13
C MET A 277 18.37 -2.44 -6.95
N PRO A 278 18.85 -3.66 -7.26
CA PRO A 278 18.09 -4.63 -8.03
C PRO A 278 16.92 -5.21 -7.23
N SER A 279 15.91 -5.74 -7.93
CA SER A 279 14.84 -6.52 -7.26
C SER A 279 15.39 -7.86 -6.79
N LEU A 280 14.93 -8.31 -5.64
CA LEU A 280 15.25 -9.62 -5.08
C LEU A 280 14.20 -10.65 -5.49
N LYS A 281 14.59 -11.92 -5.48
CA LYS A 281 13.73 -13.09 -5.67
C LYS A 281 13.49 -13.78 -4.33
N LYS A 282 12.44 -14.59 -4.25
CA LYS A 282 12.16 -15.41 -3.04
C LYS A 282 13.37 -16.26 -2.63
N ALA A 283 14.10 -16.82 -3.60
CA ALA A 283 15.29 -17.64 -3.36
C ALA A 283 16.42 -16.89 -2.64
N ASP A 284 16.54 -15.58 -2.86
CA ASP A 284 17.59 -14.74 -2.25
C ASP A 284 17.39 -14.59 -0.73
N LEU A 285 16.17 -14.82 -0.24
CA LEU A 285 15.78 -14.73 1.16
C LEU A 285 15.72 -16.09 1.86
N SER A 286 16.00 -17.20 1.16
CA SER A 286 15.83 -18.57 1.69
C SER A 286 16.60 -18.83 2.99
N PHE A 287 17.74 -18.16 3.19
CA PHE A 287 18.54 -18.25 4.42
C PHE A 287 17.79 -17.77 5.68
N LEU A 288 16.76 -16.92 5.52
CA LEU A 288 15.96 -16.42 6.63
C LEU A 288 15.14 -17.52 7.30
N VAL A 289 14.78 -18.58 6.57
CA VAL A 289 14.01 -19.71 7.13
C VAL A 289 14.82 -20.38 8.24
N GLN A 290 16.05 -20.78 7.95
CA GLN A 290 16.96 -21.37 8.94
C GLN A 290 17.28 -20.40 10.08
N ARG A 291 17.39 -19.10 9.78
CA ARG A 291 17.63 -18.08 10.82
C ARG A 291 16.43 -17.98 11.77
N ALA A 292 15.19 -17.97 11.24
CA ALA A 292 13.97 -17.91 12.02
C ALA A 292 13.77 -19.15 12.91
N GLU A 293 14.13 -20.34 12.41
CA GLU A 293 14.13 -21.59 13.19
C GLU A 293 14.99 -21.48 14.46
N GLY A 294 16.14 -20.79 14.37
CA GLY A 294 17.00 -20.51 15.53
C GLY A 294 16.33 -19.66 16.61
N PHE A 295 15.28 -18.91 16.26
CA PHE A 295 14.42 -18.19 17.21
C PHE A 295 13.16 -18.98 17.58
N GLY A 296 12.93 -20.16 17.00
CA GLY A 296 11.70 -20.94 17.18
C GLY A 296 10.50 -20.32 16.47
N LEU A 297 10.72 -19.65 15.34
CA LEU A 297 9.69 -19.04 14.49
C LEU A 297 9.63 -19.75 13.15
N GLU A 298 8.41 -19.88 12.61
CA GLU A 298 8.17 -20.29 11.24
C GLU A 298 7.85 -19.04 10.40
N ILE A 299 8.46 -18.93 9.22
CA ILE A 299 8.26 -17.80 8.31
C ILE A 299 7.93 -18.28 6.90
N LYS A 300 7.26 -17.42 6.14
CA LYS A 300 7.06 -17.57 4.69
C LYS A 300 7.83 -16.50 3.93
N ILE A 301 8.17 -16.81 2.69
CA ILE A 301 8.73 -15.84 1.74
C ILE A 301 7.75 -15.76 0.58
N GLN A 302 7.20 -14.57 0.35
CA GLN A 302 6.22 -14.31 -0.70
C GLN A 302 6.78 -13.36 -1.75
#